data_AF-F4D1L5-F1
#
_entry.id   AF-F4D1L5-F1
#
_cell.length_a   1.000
_cell.length_b   1.000
_cell.length_c   1.000
_cell.angle_alpha   90.00
_cell.angle_beta   90.00
_cell.angle_gamma   90.00
#
_symmetry.space_group_name_H-M   'P 1'
#
loop_
_entity.id
_entity.type
_entity.pdbx_description
1 polymer ?
#
loop_
_entity_poly.entity_id
_entity_poly.type
_entity_poly.pdbx_seq_one_letter_code
_entity_poly.pdbx_strand_id
1 'polypeptide(L)'
;MTTVSLAMAVVVAALYAVGFYLLLQRSLMRVLLGVVVLGHGANLLLQLTGGPPARPPILGGSAEGSAPLADPLPQALALTAVVITFAMTTYLLALGYRSWVLVGHDEVQDDLEDRRIARRRTPTASMGEEADEQGDEVGVDPGSAAASGDPVGDRS
;
A
#
# COMPACT_ATOMS: atom_id res chain seq x y z
N MET A 1 26.92 -13.63 -23.58
CA MET A 1 25.60 -14.01 -23.00
C MET A 1 25.57 -13.50 -21.58
N THR A 2 24.74 -12.50 -21.29
CA THR A 2 24.60 -11.93 -19.94
C THR A 2 23.85 -12.93 -19.07
N THR A 3 24.58 -13.84 -18.43
CA THR A 3 24.00 -14.67 -17.37
C THR A 3 23.80 -13.78 -16.15
N VAL A 4 22.70 -13.02 -16.13
CA VAL A 4 22.19 -12.44 -14.89
C VAL A 4 22.10 -13.60 -13.92
N SER A 5 22.90 -13.53 -12.85
CA SER A 5 22.91 -14.59 -11.85
C SER A 5 21.53 -14.65 -11.21
N LEU A 6 20.86 -15.81 -11.34
CA LEU A 6 19.54 -16.03 -10.74
C LEU A 6 19.57 -15.71 -9.24
N ALA A 7 20.67 -16.05 -8.56
CA ALA A 7 20.87 -15.71 -7.16
C ALA A 7 20.81 -14.19 -6.94
N MET A 8 21.46 -13.40 -7.79
CA MET A 8 21.47 -11.94 -7.65
C MET A 8 20.11 -11.32 -7.96
N ALA A 9 19.39 -11.85 -8.96
CA ALA A 9 18.03 -11.43 -9.25
C ALA A 9 17.08 -11.70 -8.07
N VAL A 10 17.19 -12.89 -7.46
CA VAL A 10 16.40 -13.25 -6.26
C VAL A 10 16.76 -12.36 -5.07
N VAL A 11 18.04 -12.07 -4.84
CA VAL A 11 18.48 -11.17 -3.77
C VAL A 11 17.91 -9.77 -3.97
N VAL A 12 18.01 -9.20 -5.17
CA VAL A 12 17.45 -7.87 -5.47
C VAL A 12 15.93 -7.87 -5.28
N ALA A 13 15.22 -8.88 -5.80
CA ALA A 13 13.78 -9.00 -5.62
C ALA A 13 13.38 -9.09 -4.14
N ALA A 14 14.12 -9.87 -3.34
CA ALA A 14 13.90 -9.99 -1.91
C ALA A 14 14.15 -8.66 -1.17
N LEU A 15 15.22 -7.93 -1.50
CA LEU A 15 15.48 -6.62 -0.91
C LEU A 15 14.36 -5.63 -1.22
N TYR A 16 13.89 -5.57 -2.46
CA TYR A 16 12.77 -4.70 -2.82
C TYR A 16 11.46 -5.14 -2.14
N ALA A 17 11.17 -6.44 -2.07
CA ALA A 17 9.98 -6.95 -1.38
C ALA A 17 10.00 -6.59 0.11
N VAL A 18 11.13 -6.82 0.80
CA VAL A 18 11.30 -6.47 2.22
C VAL A 18 11.25 -4.96 2.40
N GLY A 19 11.93 -4.20 1.54
CA GLY A 19 11.94 -2.74 1.59
C GLY A 19 10.54 -2.13 1.47
N PHE A 20 9.76 -2.55 0.47
CA PHE A 20 8.38 -2.12 0.32
C PHE A 20 7.48 -2.60 1.46
N TYR A 21 7.65 -3.85 1.92
CA TYR A 21 6.92 -4.34 3.08
C TYR A 21 7.14 -3.47 4.32
N LEU A 22 8.39 -3.08 4.58
CA LEU A 22 8.75 -2.19 5.70
C LEU A 22 8.17 -0.77 5.53
N LEU A 23 8.13 -0.24 4.31
CA LEU A 23 7.50 1.06 4.02
C LEU A 23 5.99 1.07 4.29
N LEU A 24 5.32 -0.07 4.15
CA LEU A 24 3.88 -0.19 4.41
C LEU A 24 3.56 -0.33 5.92
N GLN A 25 4.56 -0.39 6.79
CA GLN A 25 4.33 -0.50 8.22
C GLN A 25 4.03 0.85 8.87
N ARG A 26 3.31 0.82 10.00
CA ARG A 26 2.88 2.03 10.70
C ARG A 26 3.97 2.66 11.57
N SER A 27 5.02 1.94 11.96
CA SER A 27 6.09 2.53 12.78
C SER A 27 7.13 3.21 11.89
N LEU A 28 7.47 4.44 12.26
CA LEU A 28 8.39 5.29 11.51
C LEU A 28 9.80 4.69 11.47
N MET A 29 10.23 4.00 12.52
CA MET A 29 11.51 3.27 12.49
C MET A 29 11.51 2.14 11.46
N ARG A 30 10.38 1.45 11.28
CA ARG A 30 10.24 0.43 10.22
C ARG A 30 10.28 1.05 8.84
N VAL A 31 9.60 2.18 8.63
CA VAL A 31 9.66 2.96 7.38
C VAL A 31 11.09 3.39 7.07
N LEU A 32 11.83 3.89 8.08
CA LEU A 32 13.23 4.29 7.94
C LEU A 32 14.12 3.12 7.52
N LEU A 33 13.97 1.96 8.17
CA LEU A 33 14.67 0.74 7.78
C LEU A 33 14.31 0.32 6.35
N GLY A 34 13.05 0.49 5.95
CA GLY A 34 12.58 0.26 4.58
C GLY A 34 13.33 1.10 3.55
N VAL A 35 13.49 2.41 3.81
CA VAL A 35 14.27 3.32 2.94
C VAL A 35 15.73 2.87 2.83
N VAL A 36 16.35 2.48 3.94
CA VAL A 36 17.75 1.98 3.95
C VAL A 36 17.89 0.71 3.12
N VAL A 37 17.00 -0.27 3.31
CA VAL A 37 17.00 -1.54 2.55
C VAL A 37 16.78 -1.29 1.06
N LEU A 38 15.85 -0.41 0.70
CA LEU A 38 15.62 -0.03 -0.71
C LEU A 38 16.84 0.66 -1.33
N GLY A 39 17.54 1.52 -0.57
CA GLY A 39 18.78 2.13 -1.01
C GLY A 39 19.86 1.09 -1.31
N HIS A 40 20.03 0.07 -0.46
CA HIS A 40 20.93 -1.05 -0.75
C HIS A 40 20.49 -1.85 -2.00
N GLY A 41 19.18 -2.11 -2.15
CA GLY A 41 18.63 -2.77 -3.35
C GLY A 41 18.91 -2.01 -4.64
N ALA A 42 18.73 -0.68 -4.62
CA ALA A 42 19.03 0.19 -5.76
C ALA A 42 20.51 0.16 -6.15
N ASN A 43 21.42 0.18 -5.16
CA ASN A 43 22.85 0.07 -5.42
C ASN A 43 23.22 -1.27 -6.08
N LEU A 44 22.64 -2.38 -5.62
CA LEU A 44 22.85 -3.69 -6.25
C LEU A 44 22.29 -3.76 -7.68
N LEU A 45 21.15 -3.11 -7.94
CA LEU A 45 20.53 -3.06 -9.26
C LEU A 45 21.39 -2.25 -10.25
N LEU A 46 21.97 -1.14 -9.81
CA LEU A 46 22.95 -0.39 -10.60
C LEU A 46 24.18 -1.24 -10.91
N GLN A 47 24.71 -1.95 -9.92
CA GLN A 47 25.88 -2.82 -10.12
C GLN A 47 25.59 -3.96 -11.11
N LEU A 48 24.38 -4.51 -11.10
CA LEU A 48 23.94 -5.53 -12.04
C LEU A 48 23.87 -5.02 -13.49
N THR A 49 23.57 -3.72 -13.66
CA THR A 49 23.52 -3.06 -14.98
C THR A 49 24.93 -2.85 -15.57
N GLY A 50 25.96 -2.75 -14.72
CA GLY A 50 27.36 -2.58 -15.14
C GLY A 50 28.04 -3.78 -15.78
N GLY A 51 27.32 -4.89 -15.97
CA GLY A 51 27.79 -6.02 -16.75
C GLY A 51 28.72 -6.99 -16.00
N PRO A 52 29.42 -7.88 -16.73
CA PRO A 52 30.25 -8.93 -16.15
C PRO A 52 31.39 -8.38 -15.27
N PRO A 53 31.89 -9.18 -14.31
CA PRO A 53 33.05 -8.82 -13.52
C PRO A 53 34.23 -8.47 -14.43
N ALA A 54 34.74 -7.26 -14.25
CA ALA A 54 35.80 -6.69 -15.06
C ALA A 54 36.79 -5.95 -14.16
N ARG A 55 37.88 -5.48 -14.73
CA ARG A 55 38.97 -4.86 -13.96
C ARG A 55 38.56 -3.48 -13.44
N PRO A 56 39.05 -3.02 -12.27
CA PRO A 56 38.73 -1.69 -11.75
C PRO A 56 39.05 -0.58 -12.76
N PRO A 57 38.18 0.43 -12.93
CA PRO A 57 38.36 1.51 -13.90
C PRO A 57 39.36 2.57 -13.43
N ILE A 58 40.62 2.16 -13.27
CA ILE A 58 41.73 3.03 -12.84
C ILE A 58 42.79 3.03 -13.95
N LEU A 59 43.02 4.20 -14.57
CA LEU A 59 44.08 4.37 -15.56
C LEU A 59 45.45 4.32 -14.86
N GLY A 60 46.37 3.48 -15.36
CA GLY A 60 47.73 3.35 -14.83
C GLY A 60 47.91 2.41 -13.64
N GLY A 61 46.90 1.60 -13.31
CA GLY A 61 47.03 0.56 -12.27
C GLY A 61 47.91 -0.61 -12.71
N SER A 62 48.52 -1.29 -11.74
CA SER A 62 49.50 -2.41 -11.86
C SER A 62 49.01 -3.70 -12.55
N ALA A 63 47.89 -3.63 -13.25
CA ALA A 63 47.44 -4.68 -14.14
C ALA A 63 47.47 -4.12 -15.57
N GLU A 64 48.61 -4.24 -16.23
CA GLU A 64 48.69 -4.13 -17.68
C GLU A 64 48.27 -5.49 -18.24
N GLY A 65 46.99 -5.61 -18.59
CA GLY A 65 46.42 -6.85 -19.13
C GLY A 65 45.24 -6.52 -20.02
N SER A 66 45.10 -7.21 -21.15
CA SER A 66 44.07 -6.98 -22.19
C SER A 66 42.62 -7.26 -21.76
N ALA A 67 42.36 -7.54 -20.48
CA ALA A 67 41.00 -7.77 -20.00
C ALA A 67 40.21 -6.45 -19.92
N PRO A 68 38.91 -6.47 -20.22
CA PRO A 68 38.07 -5.28 -20.21
C PRO A 68 37.99 -4.64 -18.82
N LEU A 69 37.84 -3.31 -18.81
CA LEU A 69 37.55 -2.51 -17.62
C LEU A 69 36.06 -2.58 -17.30
N ALA A 70 35.72 -2.51 -16.01
CA ALA A 70 34.35 -2.35 -15.56
C ALA A 70 33.80 -0.98 -15.98
N ASP A 71 32.49 -0.91 -16.25
CA ASP A 71 31.85 0.34 -16.63
C ASP A 71 31.86 1.33 -15.44
N PRO A 72 32.52 2.51 -15.58
CA PRO A 72 32.56 3.51 -14.52
C PRO A 72 31.22 4.22 -14.30
N LEU A 73 30.30 4.19 -15.27
CA LEU A 73 29.04 4.94 -15.20
C LEU A 73 28.13 4.42 -14.07
N PRO A 74 27.80 3.12 -13.98
CA PRO A 74 26.98 2.61 -12.87
C PRO A 74 27.64 2.79 -11.50
N GLN A 75 28.97 2.80 -11.43
CA GLN A 75 29.71 3.05 -10.19
C GLN A 75 29.56 4.49 -9.71
N ALA A 76 29.70 5.47 -10.61
CA ALA A 76 29.47 6.87 -10.29
C ALA A 76 28.03 7.11 -9.83
N LEU A 77 27.05 6.51 -10.51
CA LEU A 77 25.64 6.58 -10.12
C LEU A 77 25.38 5.93 -8.75
N ALA A 78 26.03 4.80 -8.45
CA ALA A 78 25.92 4.15 -7.15
C ALA A 78 26.44 5.04 -6.02
N LEU A 79 27.57 5.73 -6.22
CA LEU A 79 28.08 6.69 -5.23
C LEU A 79 27.07 7.82 -4.96
N THR A 80 26.46 8.37 -6.01
CA THR A 80 25.39 9.37 -5.87
C THR A 80 24.18 8.81 -5.13
N ALA A 81 23.76 7.58 -5.46
CA ALA A 81 22.64 6.92 -4.79
C ALA A 81 22.90 6.69 -3.30
N VAL A 82 24.11 6.30 -2.91
CA VAL A 82 24.52 6.16 -1.49
C VAL A 82 24.41 7.49 -0.76
N VAL A 83 24.91 8.58 -1.35
CA VAL A 83 24.85 9.91 -0.72
C VAL A 83 23.41 10.40 -0.54
N ILE A 84 22.56 10.21 -1.56
CA ILE A 84 21.13 10.56 -1.47
C ILE A 84 20.45 9.71 -0.39
N THR A 85 20.71 8.40 -0.36
CA THR A 85 20.15 7.51 0.67
C THR A 85 20.59 7.93 2.07
N PHE A 86 21.86 8.29 2.26
CA PHE A 86 22.36 8.78 3.53
C PHE A 86 21.70 10.10 3.94
N ALA A 87 21.56 11.05 3.02
CA ALA A 87 20.88 12.32 3.27
C ALA A 87 19.41 12.12 3.64
N MET A 88 18.68 11.27 2.89
CA MET A 88 17.29 10.93 3.21
C MET A 88 17.18 10.22 4.56
N THR A 89 18.06 9.27 4.85
CA THR A 89 18.04 8.51 6.10
C THR A 89 18.30 9.42 7.30
N THR A 90 19.32 10.28 7.22
CA THR A 90 19.62 11.24 8.30
C THR A 90 18.50 12.26 8.50
N TYR A 91 17.90 12.74 7.40
CA TYR A 91 16.75 13.64 7.46
C TYR A 91 15.53 12.96 8.11
N LEU A 92 15.16 11.76 7.65
CA LEU A 92 14.05 10.99 8.22
C LEU A 92 14.33 10.60 9.67
N LEU A 93 15.57 10.29 10.02
CA LEU A 93 15.96 10.00 11.40
C LEU A 93 15.80 11.23 12.29
N ALA A 94 16.20 12.41 11.81
CA ALA A 94 16.01 13.67 12.52
C ALA A 94 14.52 14.00 12.71
N LEU A 95 13.68 13.78 11.69
CA LEU A 95 12.24 13.91 11.79
C LEU A 95 11.63 12.89 12.75
N GLY A 96 12.09 11.64 12.71
CA GLY A 96 11.59 10.60 13.59
C GLY A 96 11.98 10.84 15.05
N TYR A 97 13.21 11.27 15.30
CA TYR A 97 13.63 11.73 16.62
C TYR A 97 12.76 12.90 17.10
N ARG A 98 12.54 13.90 16.24
CA ARG A 98 11.66 15.03 16.57
C ARG A 98 10.23 14.57 16.87
N SER A 99 9.67 13.67 16.08
CA SER A 99 8.33 13.12 16.29
C SER A 99 8.24 12.37 17.61
N TRP A 100 9.25 11.58 17.95
CA TRP A 100 9.31 10.87 19.22
C TRP A 100 9.35 11.84 20.41
N VAL A 101 10.14 12.92 20.31
CA VAL A 101 10.20 13.96 21.35
C VAL A 101 8.85 14.68 21.52
N LEU A 102 8.11 14.93 20.44
CA LEU A 102 6.83 15.66 20.49
C LEU A 102 5.63 14.79 20.89
N VAL A 103 5.56 13.55 20.39
CA VAL A 103 4.37 12.69 20.47
C VAL A 103 4.56 11.53 21.45
N GLY A 104 5.82 11.16 21.76
CA GLY A 104 6.16 10.07 22.68
C GLY A 104 6.12 8.67 22.08
N HIS A 105 5.63 8.51 20.83
CA HIS A 105 5.63 7.26 20.08
C HIS A 105 5.97 7.49 18.60
N ASP A 106 6.44 6.45 17.92
CA ASP A 106 6.86 6.49 16.51
C ASP A 106 5.81 5.92 15.53
N GLU A 107 4.60 5.63 16.00
CA GLU A 107 3.50 5.16 15.16
C GLU A 107 2.81 6.30 14.38
N VAL A 108 2.63 6.08 13.09
CA VAL A 108 1.81 6.92 12.20
C VAL A 108 0.34 6.79 12.59
N GLN A 109 -0.23 7.91 13.05
CA GLN A 109 -1.61 8.00 13.54
C GLN A 109 -2.63 7.98 12.39
N ASP A 110 -3.80 7.37 12.64
CA ASP A 110 -4.97 7.59 11.79
C ASP A 110 -5.57 8.96 12.13
N ASP A 111 -5.99 9.70 11.11
CA ASP A 111 -6.70 10.96 11.33
C ASP A 111 -8.06 10.70 12.00
N LEU A 112 -8.33 11.42 13.10
CA LEU A 112 -9.62 11.38 13.79
C LEU A 112 -10.75 11.97 12.94
N GLU A 113 -10.41 12.88 12.02
CA GLU A 113 -11.34 13.45 11.04
C GLU A 113 -11.82 12.40 10.04
N ASP A 114 -10.92 11.52 9.56
CA ASP A 114 -11.27 10.41 8.65
C ASP A 114 -12.30 9.46 9.28
N ARG A 115 -12.17 9.15 10.57
CA ARG A 115 -13.17 8.32 11.28
C ARG A 115 -14.52 9.02 11.44
N ARG A 116 -14.53 10.35 11.59
CA ARG A 116 -15.77 11.14 11.67
C ARG A 116 -16.48 11.20 10.32
N ILE A 117 -15.75 11.35 9.22
CA ILE A 117 -16.31 11.34 7.86
C ILE A 117 -16.81 9.93 7.51
N ALA A 118 -16.05 8.88 7.82
CA ALA A 118 -16.48 7.49 7.60
C ALA A 118 -17.79 7.14 8.32
N ARG A 119 -17.98 7.58 9.58
CA ARG A 119 -19.25 7.43 10.31
C ARG A 119 -20.41 8.24 9.74
N ARG A 120 -20.13 9.40 9.14
CA ARG A 120 -21.16 10.23 8.46
C ARG A 120 -21.51 9.69 7.07
N ARG A 121 -20.61 8.93 6.44
CA ARG A 121 -20.81 8.30 5.11
C ARG A 121 -21.57 6.96 5.17
N THR A 122 -22.18 6.64 6.30
CA THR A 122 -23.31 5.70 6.38
C THR A 122 -24.67 6.43 6.34
N PRO A 123 -25.04 7.18 5.28
CA PRO A 123 -26.44 7.46 5.01
C PRO A 123 -27.02 6.30 4.20
N THR A 124 -28.01 5.62 4.78
CA THR A 124 -29.10 5.01 4.00
C THR A 124 -28.77 3.73 3.22
N ALA A 125 -28.58 2.61 3.92
CA ALA A 125 -29.00 1.29 3.42
C ALA A 125 -30.39 0.92 3.98
N SER A 126 -31.25 1.92 4.19
CA SER A 126 -32.63 1.75 4.69
C SER A 126 -33.65 2.51 3.83
N MET A 127 -33.35 2.80 2.57
CA MET A 127 -34.34 3.33 1.62
C MET A 127 -34.16 2.58 0.31
N GLY A 128 -34.99 1.56 0.08
CA GLY A 128 -34.90 0.75 -1.14
C GLY A 128 -35.82 -0.47 -1.25
N GLU A 129 -36.60 -0.84 -0.24
CA GLU A 129 -37.52 -2.00 -0.33
C GLU A 129 -38.91 -1.69 0.24
N GLU A 130 -39.48 -0.53 -0.08
CA GLU A 130 -40.94 -0.32 -0.05
C GLU A 130 -41.30 0.59 -1.24
N ALA A 131 -41.41 0.00 -2.43
CA ALA A 131 -42.07 0.63 -3.57
C ALA A 131 -43.28 -0.24 -3.92
N ASP A 132 -44.43 0.28 -3.53
CA ASP A 132 -45.80 -0.14 -3.83
C ASP A 132 -45.97 -1.02 -5.07
N GLU A 133 -46.34 -2.29 -4.85
CA GLU A 133 -47.17 -3.03 -5.81
C GLU A 133 -48.61 -2.51 -5.71
N GLN A 134 -48.89 -1.35 -6.32
CA GLN A 134 -50.24 -0.96 -6.72
C GLN A 134 -50.40 -1.29 -8.20
N GLY A 135 -50.75 -2.55 -8.45
CA GLY A 135 -51.34 -3.01 -9.72
C GLY A 135 -52.82 -2.67 -9.73
N ASP A 136 -53.20 -1.81 -10.65
CA ASP A 136 -54.57 -1.51 -11.06
C ASP A 136 -55.21 -2.76 -11.68
N GLU A 137 -56.18 -3.39 -11.01
CA GLU A 137 -57.15 -4.27 -11.67
C GLU A 137 -58.58 -3.84 -11.34
N VAL A 138 -59.31 -3.62 -12.43
CA VAL A 138 -60.65 -3.10 -12.57
C VAL A 138 -61.71 -4.15 -12.20
N GLY A 139 -62.62 -3.79 -11.29
CA GLY A 139 -64.05 -4.14 -11.32
C GLY A 139 -64.48 -5.50 -10.75
N VAL A 140 -65.39 -5.47 -9.76
CA VAL A 140 -66.74 -6.09 -9.78
C VAL A 140 -67.55 -5.73 -8.50
N ASP A 141 -68.73 -5.18 -8.78
CA ASP A 141 -69.97 -4.85 -8.05
C ASP A 141 -70.20 -5.30 -6.56
N PRO A 142 -70.76 -4.43 -5.67
CA PRO A 142 -71.10 -4.78 -4.30
C PRO A 142 -72.53 -5.36 -4.20
N GLY A 143 -72.60 -6.67 -4.03
CA GLY A 143 -73.84 -7.38 -3.71
C GLY A 143 -74.31 -7.15 -2.27
N SER A 144 -75.29 -6.26 -2.12
CA SER A 144 -76.44 -6.35 -1.21
C SER A 144 -76.19 -6.69 0.28
N ALA A 145 -76.23 -5.63 1.09
CA ALA A 145 -76.75 -5.72 2.44
C ALA A 145 -78.24 -6.11 2.39
N ALA A 146 -78.57 -7.28 2.95
CA ALA A 146 -79.93 -7.67 3.27
C ALA A 146 -80.09 -7.71 4.79
N ALA A 147 -80.95 -6.80 5.27
CA ALA A 147 -81.44 -6.73 6.63
C ALA A 147 -82.48 -7.84 6.92
N SER A 148 -82.49 -8.36 8.15
CA SER A 148 -83.62 -8.96 8.91
C SER A 148 -83.00 -9.60 10.17
N GLY A 149 -83.33 -9.26 11.42
CA GLY A 149 -84.61 -9.49 12.12
C GLY A 149 -84.83 -11.01 12.26
N ASP A 150 -84.99 -11.68 13.41
CA ASP A 150 -85.43 -11.33 14.77
C ASP A 150 -85.14 -12.58 15.70
N PRO A 151 -85.78 -12.88 16.87
CA PRO A 151 -85.11 -13.29 18.12
C PRO A 151 -85.47 -14.74 18.59
N VAL A 152 -85.35 -15.02 19.91
CA VAL A 152 -85.76 -16.26 20.66
C VAL A 152 -84.68 -17.36 20.66
N GLY A 153 -84.28 -18.03 21.73
CA GLY A 153 -84.77 -18.23 23.10
C GLY A 153 -84.49 -19.69 23.49
N ASP A 154 -84.26 -19.93 24.79
CA ASP A 154 -84.54 -21.18 25.52
C ASP A 154 -83.48 -22.31 25.60
N ARG A 155 -83.24 -22.73 26.86
CA ARG A 155 -82.80 -24.04 27.42
C ARG A 155 -81.43 -24.60 26.95
N SER A 156 -80.57 -25.12 27.81
CA SER A 156 -80.73 -25.83 29.10
C SER A 156 -79.40 -25.87 29.83
#